data_AF-A0A293MMH5-F1
#
_entry.id   AF-A0A293MMH5-F1
#
_cell.length_a   1.000
_cell.length_b   1.000
_cell.length_c   1.000
_cell.angle_alpha   90.00
_cell.angle_beta   90.00
_cell.angle_gamma   90.00
#
_symmetry.space_group_name_H-M   'P 1'
#
loop_
_entity.id
_entity.type
_entity.pdbx_description
1 polymer ?
#
loop_
_entity_poly.entity_id
_entity_poly.type
_entity_poly.pdbx_seq_one_letter_code
_entity_poly.pdbx_strand_id
1 'polypeptide(L)'
;MELYEEAVDLALKVDINLAKLNADMLEDILPFFDEFVTIDHFKGAKEIRAEINVFRNKYSVVKANQKCSICDFTVMNQAFYMFPCTHMFHADCLINEVQLHMNAHVSRRLPH
;
A
#
# COMPACT_ATOMS: atom_id res chain seq x y z
N MET A 1 -1.93 -32.90 17.30
CA MET A 1 -2.47 -31.81 16.48
C MET A 1 -2.69 -30.54 17.31
N GLU A 2 -2.94 -30.68 18.62
CA GLU A 2 -3.29 -29.57 19.54
C GLU A 2 -2.10 -28.69 20.00
N LEU A 3 -0.87 -29.23 20.06
CA LEU A 3 0.31 -28.46 20.52
C LEU A 3 0.80 -27.40 19.51
N TYR A 4 0.54 -27.60 18.21
CA TYR A 4 0.90 -26.63 17.17
C TYR A 4 -0.10 -25.48 17.09
N GLU A 5 -1.38 -25.76 17.29
CA GLU A 5 -2.42 -24.73 17.33
C GLU A 5 -2.24 -23.82 18.56
N GLU A 6 -1.94 -24.39 19.73
CA GLU A 6 -1.69 -23.62 20.95
C GLU A 6 -0.44 -22.73 20.82
N ALA A 7 0.62 -23.22 20.16
CA ALA A 7 1.83 -22.45 19.90
C ALA A 7 1.57 -21.29 18.91
N VAL A 8 0.73 -21.50 17.89
CA VAL A 8 0.35 -20.48 16.92
C VAL A 8 -0.54 -19.41 17.56
N ASP A 9 -1.53 -19.81 18.36
CA ASP A 9 -2.40 -18.89 19.09
C ASP A 9 -1.62 -18.06 20.11
N LEU A 10 -0.65 -18.68 20.80
CA LEU A 10 0.21 -17.97 21.74
C LEU A 10 1.13 -16.98 21.02
N ALA A 11 1.71 -17.35 19.87
CA ALA A 11 2.53 -16.44 19.06
C ALA A 11 1.71 -15.23 18.56
N LEU A 12 0.52 -15.47 18.02
CA LEU A 12 -0.40 -14.40 17.58
C LEU A 12 -0.80 -13.49 18.75
N LYS A 13 -1.06 -14.07 19.92
CA LYS A 13 -1.41 -13.31 21.12
C LYS A 13 -0.24 -12.47 21.63
N VAL A 14 0.98 -12.99 21.59
CA VAL A 14 2.20 -12.25 21.95
C VAL A 14 2.44 -11.08 21.00
N ASP A 15 2.34 -11.30 19.68
CA ASP A 15 2.53 -10.25 18.68
C ASP A 15 1.48 -9.15 18.78
N ILE A 16 0.21 -9.51 19.00
CA ILE A 16 -0.88 -8.55 19.20
C ILE A 16 -0.65 -7.74 20.50
N ASN A 17 -0.23 -8.40 21.59
CA ASN A 17 0.03 -7.72 22.84
C ASN A 17 1.26 -6.82 22.77
N LEU A 18 2.31 -7.22 22.05
CA LEU A 18 3.50 -6.40 21.82
C LEU A 18 3.17 -5.18 20.95
N ALA A 19 2.34 -5.36 19.91
CA ALA A 19 1.84 -4.26 19.09
C ALA A 19 0.99 -3.27 19.90
N LYS A 20 0.17 -3.76 20.84
CA LYS A 20 -0.62 -2.93 21.77
C LYS A 20 0.28 -2.17 22.75
N LEU A 21 1.21 -2.85 23.42
CA LEU A 21 2.17 -2.21 24.33
C LEU A 21 2.99 -1.12 23.63
N ASN A 22 3.41 -1.36 22.39
CA ASN A 22 4.14 -0.37 21.60
C ASN A 22 3.26 0.83 21.19
N ALA A 23 1.96 0.64 21.03
CA ALA A 23 1.01 1.73 20.75
C ALA A 23 0.65 2.52 22.02
N ASP A 24 0.46 1.83 23.15
CA ASP A 24 0.14 2.44 24.44
C ASP A 24 1.33 3.26 24.98
N MET A 25 2.57 2.81 24.75
CA MET A 25 3.78 3.60 25.04
C MET A 25 3.83 4.94 24.30
N LEU A 26 3.14 5.08 23.16
CA LEU A 26 3.03 6.36 22.47
C LEU A 26 2.00 7.28 23.15
N GLU A 27 0.94 6.74 23.76
CA GLU A 27 -0.09 7.54 24.43
C GLU A 27 0.42 8.15 25.74
N ASP A 28 1.28 7.44 26.47
CA ASP A 28 1.85 7.92 27.74
C ASP A 28 2.88 9.05 27.57
N ILE A 29 3.48 9.19 26.38
CA ILE A 29 4.45 10.27 26.08
C ILE A 29 3.78 11.51 25.48
N LEU A 30 2.57 11.39 24.90
CA LEU A 30 1.79 12.51 24.35
C LEU A 30 1.59 13.70 25.30
N PRO A 31 1.44 13.54 26.63
CA PRO A 31 1.28 14.65 27.57
C PRO A 31 2.58 15.44 27.83
N PHE A 32 3.73 14.88 27.46
CA PHE A 32 5.06 15.48 27.68
C PHE A 32 5.58 16.23 26.44
N PHE A 33 4.88 16.10 25.32
CA PHE A 33 5.14 16.89 24.13
C PHE A 33 4.22 18.11 24.17
N ASP A 34 4.82 19.30 24.22
CA ASP A 34 4.07 20.53 24.01
C ASP A 34 3.23 20.37 22.75
N GLU A 35 2.01 20.93 22.76
CA GLU A 35 0.95 20.82 21.74
C GLU A 35 1.43 21.01 20.27
N PHE A 36 2.64 21.52 20.08
CA PHE A 36 3.36 21.73 18.84
C PHE A 36 4.15 20.50 18.31
N VAL A 37 4.37 19.45 19.10
CA VAL A 37 5.12 18.22 18.73
C VAL A 37 4.18 17.01 18.61
N THR A 38 2.91 17.19 18.26
CA THR A 38 2.26 16.16 17.44
C THR A 38 2.93 16.26 16.06
N ILE A 39 4.02 15.51 15.85
CA ILE A 39 4.73 15.46 14.57
C ILE A 39 3.68 15.35 13.47
N ASP A 40 3.70 16.21 12.46
CA ASP A 40 2.69 16.24 11.39
C ASP A 40 2.50 14.87 10.71
N HIS A 41 3.51 13.99 10.81
CA HIS A 41 3.44 12.57 10.45
C HIS A 41 2.35 11.77 11.20
N PHE A 42 2.04 12.08 12.46
CA PHE A 42 1.01 11.40 13.25
C PHE A 42 -0.41 11.87 12.86
N LYS A 43 -0.58 13.16 12.52
CA LYS A 43 -1.81 13.67 11.89
C LYS A 43 -2.01 13.05 10.51
N GLY A 44 -0.95 13.03 9.70
CA GLY A 44 -0.94 12.36 8.40
C GLY A 44 -1.27 10.87 8.50
N ALA A 45 -0.80 10.15 9.52
CA ALA A 45 -1.14 8.73 9.70
C ALA A 45 -2.64 8.50 9.99
N LYS A 46 -3.30 9.41 10.71
CA LYS A 46 -4.76 9.37 10.93
C LYS A 46 -5.53 9.72 9.64
N GLU A 47 -5.06 10.70 8.88
CA GLU A 47 -5.64 11.11 7.60
C GLU A 47 -5.46 10.02 6.53
N ILE A 48 -4.29 9.39 6.44
CA ILE A 48 -4.02 8.24 5.57
C ILE A 48 -4.97 7.07 5.90
N ARG A 49 -5.19 6.77 7.20
CA ARG A 49 -6.17 5.73 7.59
C ARG A 49 -7.60 6.10 7.20
N ALA A 50 -7.98 7.37 7.31
CA ALA A 50 -9.27 7.86 6.86
C ALA A 50 -9.41 7.79 5.33
N GLU A 51 -8.38 8.18 4.59
CA GLU A 51 -8.34 8.11 3.13
C GLU A 51 -8.35 6.68 2.59
N ILE A 52 -7.64 5.75 3.24
CA ILE A 52 -7.68 4.31 2.92
C ILE A 52 -9.11 3.76 3.10
N ASN A 53 -9.81 4.16 4.16
CA ASN A 53 -11.20 3.76 4.38
C ASN A 53 -12.18 4.41 3.38
N VAL A 54 -11.93 5.65 2.95
CA VAL A 54 -12.69 6.31 1.87
C VAL A 54 -12.41 5.67 0.51
N PHE A 55 -11.22 5.10 0.29
CA PHE A 55 -10.85 4.45 -0.96
C PHE A 55 -11.43 3.04 -1.15
N ARG A 56 -11.93 2.39 -0.09
CA ARG A 56 -12.55 1.06 -0.18
C ARG A 56 -13.82 1.02 -1.05
N ASN A 57 -14.46 2.16 -1.30
CA ASN A 57 -15.74 2.25 -2.05
C ASN A 57 -15.67 3.09 -3.34
N LYS A 58 -14.47 3.48 -3.81
CA LYS A 58 -14.33 4.20 -5.08
C LYS A 58 -14.27 3.21 -6.24
N TYR A 59 -15.40 3.03 -6.92
CA TYR A 59 -15.41 2.39 -8.23
C TYR A 59 -15.25 3.45 -9.32
N SER A 60 -14.58 3.08 -10.40
CA SER A 60 -14.41 3.92 -11.59
C SER A 60 -14.99 3.17 -12.79
N VAL A 61 -15.80 3.87 -13.58
CA VAL A 61 -16.41 3.29 -14.78
C VAL A 61 -15.42 3.41 -15.94
N VAL A 62 -14.90 2.26 -16.38
CA VAL A 62 -14.06 2.17 -17.57
C VAL A 62 -14.95 2.02 -18.80
N LYS A 63 -14.88 2.99 -19.72
CA LYS A 63 -15.53 2.86 -21.03
C LYS A 63 -14.70 1.94 -21.93
N ALA A 64 -15.36 1.23 -22.85
CA ALA A 64 -14.70 0.29 -23.76
C ALA A 64 -13.61 0.93 -24.65
N ASN A 65 -13.67 2.24 -24.85
CA ASN A 65 -12.72 3.01 -25.68
C ASN A 65 -11.56 3.62 -24.89
N GLN A 66 -11.41 3.31 -23.60
CA GLN A 66 -10.29 3.80 -22.80
C GLN A 66 -8.97 3.17 -23.29
N LYS A 67 -7.94 3.99 -23.37
CA LYS A 67 -6.66 3.66 -24.01
C LYS A 67 -5.53 3.63 -23.00
N CYS A 68 -4.53 2.81 -23.31
CA CYS A 68 -3.26 2.78 -22.60
C CYS A 68 -2.48 4.05 -22.93
N SER A 69 -1.92 4.69 -21.91
CA SER A 69 -1.18 5.96 -22.08
C SER A 69 0.24 5.75 -22.65
N ILE A 70 0.67 4.50 -22.84
CA ILE A 70 1.98 4.14 -23.41
C ILE A 70 1.85 3.72 -24.88
N CYS A 71 0.84 2.92 -25.22
CA CYS A 71 0.72 2.33 -26.57
C CYS A 71 -0.53 2.76 -27.34
N ASP A 72 -1.40 3.59 -26.75
CA ASP A 72 -2.65 4.11 -27.35
C ASP A 72 -3.72 3.07 -27.76
N PHE A 73 -3.48 1.78 -27.49
CA PHE A 73 -4.46 0.71 -27.69
C PHE A 73 -5.44 0.58 -26.53
N THR A 74 -6.60 -0.03 -26.79
CA THR A 74 -7.65 -0.23 -25.78
C THR A 74 -7.19 -1.13 -24.64
N VAL A 75 -7.44 -0.71 -23.39
CA VAL A 75 -7.03 -1.44 -22.18
C VAL A 75 -7.90 -2.65 -21.86
N MET A 76 -9.13 -2.71 -22.35
CA MET A 76 -10.12 -3.74 -22.00
C MET A 76 -9.76 -5.16 -22.48
N ASN A 77 -8.86 -5.30 -23.44
CA ASN A 77 -8.52 -6.61 -24.03
C ASN A 77 -7.42 -7.35 -23.25
N GLN A 78 -6.81 -6.73 -22.23
CA GLN A 78 -5.68 -7.26 -21.48
C GLN A 78 -5.75 -6.80 -20.01
N ALA A 79 -4.96 -7.40 -19.12
CA ALA A 79 -4.83 -6.91 -17.75
C ALA A 79 -4.27 -5.48 -17.76
N PHE A 80 -4.85 -4.59 -16.94
CA PHE A 80 -4.47 -3.18 -16.91
C PHE A 80 -4.52 -2.61 -15.48
N TYR A 81 -3.74 -1.56 -15.26
CA TYR A 81 -3.78 -0.73 -14.06
C TYR A 81 -4.48 0.59 -14.37
N MET A 82 -5.34 1.04 -13.46
CA MET A 82 -5.89 2.39 -13.46
C MET A 82 -5.41 3.13 -12.22
N PHE A 83 -4.86 4.32 -12.42
CA PHE A 83 -4.42 5.19 -11.33
C PHE A 83 -5.53 6.19 -10.94
N PRO A 84 -5.54 6.70 -9.70
CA PRO A 84 -6.47 7.75 -9.27
C PRO A 84 -6.42 9.03 -10.13
N CYS A 85 -5.29 9.30 -10.78
CA CYS A 85 -5.12 10.37 -11.76
C CYS A 85 -5.77 10.08 -13.12
N THR A 86 -6.58 9.02 -13.22
CA THR A 86 -7.33 8.56 -14.41
C THR A 86 -6.50 7.99 -15.56
N HIS A 87 -5.17 7.97 -15.43
CA HIS A 87 -4.32 7.28 -16.40
C HIS A 87 -4.47 5.77 -16.30
N MET A 88 -4.46 5.15 -17.48
CA MET A 88 -4.60 3.70 -17.63
C MET A 88 -3.41 3.16 -18.40
N PHE A 89 -2.97 1.97 -18.02
CA PHE A 89 -1.82 1.30 -18.62
C PHE A 89 -2.09 -0.20 -18.68
N HIS A 90 -1.76 -0.84 -19.81
CA HIS A 90 -1.63 -2.31 -19.79
C HIS A 90 -0.58 -2.71 -18.77
N ALA A 91 -0.79 -3.84 -18.09
CA ALA A 91 0.14 -4.34 -17.09
C ALA A 91 1.56 -4.47 -17.67
N ASP A 92 1.68 -5.05 -18.87
CA ASP A 92 2.97 -5.24 -19.54
C ASP A 92 3.62 -3.92 -19.95
N CYS A 93 2.84 -2.98 -20.50
CA CYS A 93 3.35 -1.64 -20.86
C CYS A 93 3.91 -0.92 -19.63
N LEU A 94 3.18 -0.96 -18.51
CA LEU A 94 3.62 -0.34 -17.27
C LEU A 94 4.88 -1.00 -16.70
N ILE A 95 4.91 -2.34 -16.63
CA ILE A 95 6.05 -3.09 -16.11
C ILE A 95 7.30 -2.79 -16.95
N ASN A 96 7.19 -2.82 -18.28
CA ASN A 96 8.31 -2.53 -19.17
C ASN A 96 8.81 -1.10 -19.01
N GLU A 97 7.91 -0.11 -18.95
CA GLU A 97 8.27 1.30 -18.75
C GLU A 97 8.99 1.49 -17.40
N VAL A 98 8.46 0.91 -16.32
CA VAL A 98 9.10 0.97 -15.00
C VAL A 98 10.47 0.29 -15.01
N GLN A 99 10.61 -0.86 -15.68
CA GLN A 99 11.90 -1.56 -15.81
C GLN A 99 12.93 -0.72 -16.57
N LEU A 100 12.54 0.01 -17.61
CA LEU A 100 13.43 0.92 -18.35
C LEU A 100 14.02 1.99 -17.43
N HIS A 101 13.23 2.55 -16.51
CA HIS A 101 13.70 3.56 -15.54
C HIS A 101 14.36 2.96 -14.29
N MET A 102 14.10 1.68 -13.97
CA MET A 102 14.76 0.96 -12.88
C MET A 102 16.12 0.37 -13.27
N ASN A 103 16.39 0.17 -14.57
CA ASN A 103 17.68 -0.32 -15.08
C ASN A 103 18.84 0.68 -14.88
N ALA A 104 18.58 1.87 -14.34
CA ALA A 104 19.61 2.74 -13.79
C ALA A 104 20.14 2.28 -12.41
N HIS A 105 19.45 1.36 -11.70
CA HIS A 105 19.81 1.02 -10.31
C HIS A 105 19.71 -0.47 -9.91
N VAL A 106 19.20 -1.38 -10.75
CA VAL A 106 19.05 -2.82 -10.40
C VAL A 106 19.61 -3.75 -11.48
N SER A 107 20.90 -3.62 -11.81
CA SER A 107 21.69 -4.72 -12.40
C SER A 107 22.08 -5.78 -11.34
N ARG A 108 21.22 -6.05 -10.36
CA ARG A 108 21.48 -7.05 -9.31
C ARG A 108 20.19 -7.73 -8.89
N ARG A 109 19.76 -8.71 -9.67
CA ARG A 109 19.55 -10.11 -9.24
C ARG A 109 19.06 -10.92 -10.43
N LEU A 110 19.94 -11.82 -10.88
CA LEU A 110 19.65 -12.90 -11.82
C LEU A 110 18.74 -13.95 -11.17
N PRO A 111 18.03 -14.74 -11.99
CA PRO A 111 16.99 -15.67 -11.55
C PRO A 111 17.60 -16.98 -11.01
N HIS A 112 16.87 -17.61 -10.08
CA HIS A 112 16.71 -19.06 -10.05
C HIS A 112 15.36 -19.42 -9.44
#